data_AF-A0A1H8YPI8-F1
#
_entry.id   AF-A0A1H8YPI8-F1
#
_cell.length_a   1.000
_cell.length_b   1.000
_cell.length_c   1.000
_cell.angle_alpha   90.00
_cell.angle_beta   90.00
_cell.angle_gamma   90.00
#
_symmetry.space_group_name_H-M   'P 1'
#
loop_
_entity.id
_entity.type
_entity.pdbx_description
1 polymer ?
#
loop_
_entity_poly.entity_id
_entity_poly.type
_entity_poly.pdbx_seq_one_letter_code
_entity_poly.pdbx_strand_id
1 'polypeptide(L)'
;MGRHITLAEQDATPLPFDLPIATPALGPRPRRRPTAPPLTELVVDPVEHAGDIARFRAKMAHPPRLPDGSANPMCWIWTGAITDSYGQFSIVRGGFAYSIKAHKFAAAWLLGIPVPRGERADRSGGIRRVVEHAVCDNPICVKANPDPKVGHIWPSTQRENLARGGQRKRVGGSNWFIRRWSKLSKHERDERSRQLRAAVIDGWDEARVREVLLRIDPAQLDAFVPLH
;
A
#
# COMPACT_ATOMS: atom_id res chain seq x y z
N MET A 1 71.30 -13.04 5.17
CA MET A 1 70.25 -12.86 6.20
C MET A 1 68.90 -13.03 5.52
N GLY A 2 68.18 -14.10 5.83
CA GLY A 2 66.91 -14.45 5.19
C GLY A 2 66.72 -15.97 5.18
N ARG A 3 65.95 -16.49 6.12
CA ARG A 3 65.72 -17.92 6.37
C ARG A 3 64.91 -18.54 5.23
N HIS A 4 65.47 -19.52 4.52
CA HIS A 4 64.67 -20.50 3.76
C HIS A 4 64.62 -21.79 4.57
N ILE A 5 63.45 -22.07 5.14
CA ILE A 5 63.15 -23.34 5.81
C ILE A 5 62.53 -24.27 4.76
N THR A 6 63.08 -25.47 4.73
CA THR A 6 62.70 -26.66 3.94
C THR A 6 61.21 -27.01 4.05
N LEU A 7 60.57 -27.26 2.91
CA LEU A 7 59.31 -28.00 2.83
C LEU A 7 59.65 -29.50 2.87
N ALA A 8 59.30 -30.17 3.97
CA ALA A 8 59.24 -31.62 4.03
C ALA A 8 57.82 -32.06 3.67
N GLU A 9 57.71 -33.00 2.73
CA GLU A 9 56.52 -33.79 2.46
C GLU A 9 56.01 -34.43 3.75
N GLN A 10 54.71 -34.30 4.02
CA GLN A 10 54.02 -35.15 4.99
C GLN A 10 52.74 -35.68 4.36
N ASP A 11 52.71 -37.01 4.31
CA ASP A 11 51.68 -37.86 3.74
C ASP A 11 50.27 -37.57 4.25
N ALA A 12 49.35 -37.41 3.30
CA ALA A 12 47.93 -37.30 3.57
C ALA A 12 47.36 -38.66 4.03
N THR A 13 47.09 -38.79 5.32
CA THR A 13 46.21 -39.85 5.85
C THR A 13 44.75 -39.40 5.68
N PRO A 14 43.88 -40.15 4.99
CA PRO A 14 42.46 -39.78 4.88
C PRO A 14 41.75 -39.99 6.22
N LEU A 15 41.01 -38.97 6.67
CA LEU A 15 40.17 -39.08 7.87
C LEU A 15 38.96 -39.99 7.59
N PRO A 16 38.54 -40.84 8.54
CA PRO A 16 37.39 -41.71 8.36
C PRO A 16 36.09 -40.88 8.37
N PHE A 17 35.37 -40.95 7.26
CA PHE A 17 33.94 -40.65 7.20
C PHE A 17 33.22 -41.75 7.97
N ASP A 18 32.73 -41.44 9.17
CA ASP A 18 31.45 -41.92 9.72
C ASP A 18 31.43 -41.72 11.24
N LEU A 19 30.91 -40.58 11.67
CA LEU A 19 30.32 -40.43 13.01
C LEU A 19 28.84 -40.12 12.84
N PRO A 20 27.92 -40.89 13.44
CA PRO A 20 26.49 -40.59 13.36
C PRO A 20 26.20 -39.28 14.10
N ILE A 21 25.67 -38.29 13.38
CA ILE A 21 25.15 -37.05 13.95
C ILE A 21 23.93 -37.43 14.80
N ALA A 22 24.01 -37.24 16.11
CA ALA A 22 22.87 -37.40 17.00
C ALA A 22 21.78 -36.37 16.62
N THR A 23 20.64 -36.86 16.11
CA THR A 23 19.46 -36.03 15.86
C THR A 23 18.92 -35.51 17.20
N PRO A 24 18.88 -34.19 17.45
CA PRO A 24 18.27 -33.69 18.67
C PRO A 24 16.77 -34.02 18.66
N ALA A 25 16.27 -34.58 19.75
CA ALA A 25 14.85 -34.83 19.93
C ALA A 25 14.08 -33.52 19.72
N LEU A 26 13.12 -33.51 18.78
CA LEU A 26 12.19 -32.38 18.62
C LEU A 26 11.42 -32.22 19.94
N GLY A 27 11.71 -31.15 20.67
CA GLY A 27 10.88 -30.71 21.78
C GLY A 27 9.43 -30.47 21.33
N PRO A 28 8.47 -30.42 22.26
CA PRO A 28 7.07 -30.20 21.93
C PRO A 28 6.92 -28.94 21.07
N ARG A 29 6.21 -29.06 19.93
CA ARG A 29 5.95 -27.92 19.04
C ARG A 29 5.39 -26.77 19.88
N PRO A 30 5.93 -25.54 19.75
CA PRO A 30 5.39 -24.40 20.46
C PRO A 30 3.90 -24.28 20.16
N ARG A 31 3.08 -24.09 21.20
CA ARG A 31 1.63 -23.93 21.05
C ARG A 31 1.38 -22.84 20.01
N ARG A 32 0.57 -23.14 18.99
CA ARG A 32 0.17 -22.15 17.98
C ARG A 32 -0.40 -20.94 18.72
N ARG A 33 0.18 -19.77 18.45
CA ARG A 33 -0.32 -18.50 18.97
C ARG A 33 -1.80 -18.37 18.54
N PRO A 34 -2.72 -18.00 19.44
CA PRO A 34 -4.12 -17.84 19.07
C PRO A 34 -4.25 -16.90 17.87
N THR A 35 -5.08 -17.30 16.91
CA THR A 35 -5.39 -16.47 15.74
C THR A 35 -6.15 -15.24 16.20
N ALA A 36 -5.75 -14.07 15.69
CA ALA A 36 -6.47 -12.84 15.97
C ALA A 36 -7.96 -12.98 15.60
N PRO A 37 -8.89 -12.44 16.41
CA PRO A 37 -10.28 -12.38 16.02
C PRO A 37 -10.43 -11.56 14.72
N PRO A 38 -11.45 -11.82 13.89
CA PRO A 38 -11.64 -11.03 12.68
C PRO A 38 -11.97 -9.58 13.05
N LEU A 39 -11.13 -8.64 12.59
CA LEU A 39 -11.51 -7.23 12.57
C LEU A 39 -12.52 -7.03 11.43
N THR A 40 -13.80 -6.95 11.75
CA THR A 40 -14.90 -6.80 10.77
C THR A 40 -14.89 -5.41 10.13
N GLU A 41 -14.69 -4.39 10.96
CA GLU A 41 -14.69 -2.99 10.57
C GLU A 41 -13.45 -2.26 11.10
N LEU A 42 -12.89 -1.40 10.26
CA LEU A 42 -11.81 -0.50 10.62
C LEU A 42 -12.41 0.83 11.04
N VAL A 43 -12.27 1.13 12.33
CA VAL A 43 -12.55 2.45 12.91
C VAL A 43 -11.22 3.06 13.35
N VAL A 44 -11.06 4.36 13.08
CA VAL A 44 -9.87 5.12 13.50
C VAL A 44 -10.34 6.33 14.32
N ASP A 45 -10.53 6.10 15.61
CA ASP A 45 -10.66 7.17 16.60
C ASP A 45 -9.35 7.99 16.72
N PRO A 46 -9.39 9.33 16.62
CA PRO A 46 -8.19 10.16 16.62
C PRO A 46 -7.45 10.24 17.96
N VAL A 47 -8.13 9.94 19.07
CA VAL A 47 -7.57 9.97 20.43
C VAL A 47 -7.03 8.59 20.78
N GLU A 48 -7.85 7.54 20.67
CA GLU A 48 -7.46 6.17 21.00
C GLU A 48 -6.34 5.66 20.09
N HIS A 49 -6.36 6.04 18.81
CA HIS A 49 -5.42 5.54 17.81
C HIS A 49 -4.35 6.57 17.39
N ALA A 50 -4.09 7.58 18.23
CA ALA A 50 -3.10 8.62 17.94
C ALA A 50 -1.72 8.06 17.54
N GLY A 51 -1.29 6.96 18.16
CA GLY A 51 -0.02 6.30 17.83
C GLY A 51 -0.01 5.66 16.43
N ASP A 52 -1.11 5.06 15.99
CA ASP A 52 -1.23 4.52 14.62
C ASP A 52 -1.27 5.65 13.60
N ILE A 53 -2.01 6.71 13.91
CA ILE A 53 -2.11 7.92 13.11
C ILE A 53 -0.73 8.54 12.88
N ALA A 54 0.07 8.68 13.95
CA ALA A 54 1.43 9.21 13.83
C ALA A 54 2.31 8.34 12.92
N ARG A 55 2.29 7.01 13.10
CA ARG A 55 3.04 6.07 12.24
C ARG A 55 2.56 6.08 10.79
N PHE A 56 1.26 6.27 10.58
CA PHE A 56 0.67 6.35 9.24
C PHE A 56 1.06 7.65 8.55
N ARG A 57 0.87 8.80 9.23
CA ARG A 57 1.23 10.13 8.73
C ARG A 57 2.72 10.22 8.37
N ALA A 58 3.60 9.65 9.18
CA ALA A 58 5.03 9.59 8.88
C ALA A 58 5.37 8.85 7.57
N LYS A 59 4.42 8.10 6.99
CA LYS A 59 4.57 7.36 5.74
C LYS A 59 3.71 7.93 4.60
N MET A 60 3.21 9.16 4.76
CA MET A 60 2.49 9.89 3.73
C MET A 60 3.41 10.95 3.14
N ALA A 61 3.82 10.78 1.90
CA ALA A 61 4.43 11.84 1.12
C ALA A 61 3.34 12.59 0.36
N HIS A 62 3.36 13.91 0.38
CA HIS A 62 2.38 14.72 -0.34
C HIS A 62 3.06 15.96 -0.94
N PRO A 63 2.53 16.47 -2.06
CA PRO A 63 3.02 17.71 -2.63
C PRO A 63 2.86 18.89 -1.66
N PRO A 64 3.65 19.96 -1.84
CA PRO A 64 3.34 21.24 -1.22
C PRO A 64 2.00 21.77 -1.74
N ARG A 65 1.38 22.69 -0.98
CA ARG A 65 0.23 23.46 -1.46
C ARG A 65 0.62 24.30 -2.68
N LEU A 66 -0.37 24.67 -3.49
CA LEU A 66 -0.17 25.60 -4.59
C LEU A 66 0.16 27.01 -4.05
N PRO A 67 0.77 27.90 -4.86
CA PRO A 67 1.17 29.23 -4.41
C PRO A 67 0.02 30.09 -3.86
N ASP A 68 -1.20 29.86 -4.35
CA ASP A 68 -2.44 30.51 -3.88
C ASP A 68 -2.99 29.92 -2.58
N GLY A 69 -2.27 28.97 -1.96
CA GLY A 69 -2.66 28.26 -0.73
C GLY A 69 -3.63 27.10 -0.95
N SER A 70 -4.13 26.90 -2.17
CA SER A 70 -5.06 25.81 -2.48
C SER A 70 -4.39 24.44 -2.41
N ALA A 71 -5.20 23.39 -2.27
CA ALA A 71 -4.69 22.02 -2.18
C ALA A 71 -4.15 21.57 -3.54
N ASN A 72 -2.94 21.04 -3.57
CA ASN A 72 -2.36 20.52 -4.80
C ASN A 72 -3.17 19.28 -5.27
N PRO A 73 -3.53 19.20 -6.56
CA PRO A 73 -4.36 18.12 -7.10
C PRO A 73 -3.62 16.79 -7.21
N MET A 74 -2.30 16.72 -7.00
CA MET A 74 -1.56 15.46 -7.07
C MET A 74 -1.91 14.50 -5.91
N CYS A 75 -1.54 13.23 -6.09
CA CYS A 75 -1.77 12.18 -5.09
C CYS A 75 -0.97 12.44 -3.81
N TRP A 76 -1.47 11.95 -2.68
CA TRP A 76 -0.66 11.69 -1.50
C TRP A 76 -0.18 10.24 -1.59
N ILE A 77 1.11 10.01 -1.60
CA ILE A 77 1.73 8.71 -1.89
C ILE A 77 2.15 8.03 -0.59
N TRP A 78 1.76 6.77 -0.44
CA TRP A 78 2.20 5.92 0.65
C TRP A 78 3.65 5.44 0.46
N THR A 79 4.49 5.61 1.48
CA THR A 79 5.91 5.22 1.45
C THR A 79 6.22 3.94 2.22
N GLY A 80 5.22 3.33 2.85
CA GLY A 80 5.37 2.07 3.58
C GLY A 80 5.41 0.83 2.69
N ALA A 81 5.06 -0.33 3.26
CA ALA A 81 5.03 -1.59 2.53
C ALA A 81 4.00 -1.58 1.39
N ILE A 82 4.25 -2.37 0.34
CA ILE A 82 3.38 -2.53 -0.83
C ILE A 82 3.02 -4.01 -0.97
N THR A 83 1.76 -4.32 -1.26
CA THR A 83 1.27 -5.68 -1.52
C THR A 83 0.11 -5.61 -2.52
N ASP A 84 0.26 -6.31 -3.64
CA ASP A 84 -0.66 -6.28 -4.79
C ASP A 84 -0.93 -4.88 -5.31
N SER A 85 0.11 -4.10 -5.54
CA SER A 85 0.16 -2.69 -5.96
C SER A 85 -0.32 -1.70 -4.91
N TYR A 86 -1.12 -2.13 -3.93
CA TYR A 86 -1.61 -1.25 -2.88
C TYR A 86 -0.60 -1.07 -1.75
N GLY A 87 -0.63 0.11 -1.12
CA GLY A 87 0.01 0.32 0.17
C GLY A 87 -0.58 -0.60 1.25
N GLN A 88 0.28 -1.10 2.14
CA GLN A 88 -0.05 -1.98 3.24
C GLN A 88 0.44 -1.37 4.56
N PHE A 89 -0.43 -1.33 5.56
CA PHE A 89 -0.17 -0.78 6.89
C PHE A 89 -0.56 -1.76 7.99
N SER A 90 0.27 -1.84 9.03
CA SER A 90 0.03 -2.71 10.18
C SER A 90 -0.42 -1.90 11.40
N ILE A 91 -1.53 -2.33 11.99
CA ILE A 91 -2.11 -1.77 13.21
C ILE A 91 -2.19 -2.84 14.30
N VAL A 92 -2.31 -2.43 15.56
CA VAL A 92 -2.53 -3.36 16.68
C VAL A 92 -3.87 -3.04 17.34
N ARG A 93 -4.75 -4.04 17.46
CA ARG A 93 -6.03 -3.92 18.19
C ARG A 93 -6.17 -5.09 19.16
N GLY A 94 -6.51 -4.81 20.42
CA GLY A 94 -6.66 -5.84 21.45
C GLY A 94 -5.45 -6.79 21.56
N GLY A 95 -4.23 -6.28 21.37
CA GLY A 95 -2.99 -7.06 21.39
C GLY A 95 -2.67 -7.85 20.12
N PHE A 96 -3.50 -7.77 19.08
CA PHE A 96 -3.28 -8.47 17.80
C PHE A 96 -2.89 -7.52 16.68
N ALA A 97 -1.91 -7.92 15.87
CA ALA A 97 -1.51 -7.19 14.67
C ALA A 97 -2.43 -7.50 13.49
N TYR A 98 -2.91 -6.47 12.80
CA TYR A 98 -3.73 -6.56 11.60
C TYR A 98 -3.04 -5.86 10.44
N SER A 99 -3.06 -6.50 9.28
CA SER A 99 -2.63 -5.90 8.02
C SER A 99 -3.82 -5.25 7.31
N ILE A 100 -3.73 -3.96 7.00
CA ILE A 100 -4.77 -3.11 6.42
C ILE A 100 -4.23 -2.43 5.14
N LYS A 101 -5.06 -2.31 4.10
CA LYS A 101 -4.67 -1.50 2.93
C LYS A 101 -4.59 -0.02 3.33
N ALA A 102 -3.50 0.66 2.97
CA ALA A 102 -3.21 2.01 3.44
C ALA A 102 -4.33 3.01 3.08
N HIS A 103 -4.91 2.93 1.88
CA HIS A 103 -6.03 3.77 1.48
C HIS A 103 -7.28 3.55 2.35
N LYS A 104 -7.53 2.33 2.85
CA LYS A 104 -8.65 2.06 3.77
C LYS A 104 -8.42 2.73 5.12
N PHE A 105 -7.18 2.70 5.63
CA PHE A 105 -6.82 3.40 6.86
C PHE A 105 -6.96 4.92 6.69
N ALA A 106 -6.45 5.47 5.57
CA ALA A 106 -6.61 6.89 5.26
C ALA A 106 -8.08 7.32 5.18
N ALA A 107 -8.93 6.54 4.50
CA ALA A 107 -10.36 6.82 4.43
C ALA A 107 -11.02 6.76 5.82
N ALA A 108 -10.73 5.73 6.62
CA ALA A 108 -11.31 5.60 7.95
C ALA A 108 -10.92 6.76 8.87
N TRP A 109 -9.66 7.18 8.81
CA TRP A 109 -9.14 8.27 9.62
C TRP A 109 -9.59 9.66 9.13
N LEU A 110 -9.26 10.01 7.89
CA LEU A 110 -9.39 11.39 7.39
C LEU A 110 -10.85 11.76 7.05
N LEU A 111 -11.71 10.76 6.84
CA LEU A 111 -13.15 10.98 6.66
C LEU A 111 -13.95 10.72 7.94
N GLY A 112 -13.32 10.17 8.98
CA GLY A 112 -13.98 9.83 10.24
C GLY A 112 -15.10 8.80 10.09
N ILE A 113 -14.95 7.85 9.16
CA ILE A 113 -15.98 6.85 8.86
C ILE A 113 -15.49 5.43 9.16
N PRO A 114 -16.39 4.52 9.56
CA PRO A 114 -16.07 3.10 9.61
C PRO A 114 -15.88 2.51 8.19
N VAL A 115 -14.83 1.71 8.01
CA VAL A 115 -14.50 1.05 6.73
C VAL A 115 -14.45 -0.47 6.91
N PRO A 116 -15.29 -1.25 6.21
CA PRO A 116 -15.24 -2.71 6.27
C PRO A 116 -13.88 -3.28 5.84
N ARG A 117 -13.35 -4.21 6.64
CA ARG A 117 -12.08 -4.87 6.34
C ARG A 117 -12.27 -5.97 5.28
N GLY A 118 -13.36 -6.73 5.39
CA GLY A 118 -13.64 -7.89 4.56
C GLY A 118 -13.92 -7.58 3.09
N GLU A 119 -13.38 -8.39 2.19
CA GLU A 119 -13.75 -8.44 0.77
C GLU A 119 -14.96 -9.35 0.50
N ARG A 120 -15.24 -10.27 1.44
CA ARG A 120 -16.40 -11.15 1.37
C ARG A 120 -17.62 -10.39 1.91
N ALA A 121 -18.74 -10.46 1.19
CA ALA A 121 -20.02 -10.19 1.85
C ALA A 121 -20.09 -11.11 3.07
N ASP A 122 -20.63 -10.61 4.15
CA ASP A 122 -21.23 -11.52 5.11
C ASP A 122 -22.20 -12.46 4.35
N ARG A 123 -22.42 -13.67 4.89
CA ARG A 123 -23.35 -14.62 4.25
C ARG A 123 -24.79 -14.09 4.21
N SER A 124 -25.05 -12.96 4.86
CA SER A 124 -26.28 -12.19 4.92
C SER A 124 -26.52 -11.26 3.72
N GLY A 125 -25.59 -11.14 2.77
CA GLY A 125 -25.81 -10.34 1.57
C GLY A 125 -25.82 -8.82 1.81
N GLY A 126 -25.16 -8.36 2.88
CA GLY A 126 -25.10 -6.96 3.27
C GLY A 126 -24.35 -6.07 2.28
N ILE A 127 -24.59 -4.75 2.38
CA ILE A 127 -23.96 -3.71 1.54
C ILE A 127 -22.43 -3.74 1.75
N ARG A 128 -21.70 -4.32 0.79
CA ARG A 128 -20.23 -4.31 0.77
C ARG A 128 -19.74 -2.89 0.58
N ARG A 129 -19.16 -2.25 1.59
CA ARG A 129 -18.47 -0.96 1.40
C ARG A 129 -17.02 -1.19 0.98
N VAL A 130 -16.59 -0.55 -0.10
CA VAL A 130 -15.22 -0.53 -0.63
C VAL A 130 -14.67 0.89 -0.54
N VAL A 131 -13.35 1.04 -0.65
CA VAL A 131 -12.72 2.36 -0.83
C VAL A 131 -12.16 2.39 -2.25
N GLU A 132 -12.63 3.35 -3.05
CA GLU A 132 -12.27 3.48 -4.47
C GLU A 132 -11.27 4.60 -4.68
N HIS A 133 -10.35 4.45 -5.64
CA HIS A 133 -9.54 5.54 -6.18
C HIS A 133 -10.32 6.28 -7.26
N ALA A 134 -11.32 7.06 -6.88
CA ALA A 134 -12.28 7.68 -7.79
C ALA A 134 -11.65 8.65 -8.81
N VAL A 135 -10.53 9.28 -8.47
CA VAL A 135 -9.90 10.32 -9.31
C VAL A 135 -8.65 9.83 -10.03
N CYS A 136 -7.80 9.08 -9.33
CA CYS A 136 -6.41 8.89 -9.77
C CYS A 136 -6.07 7.46 -10.23
N ASP A 137 -6.94 6.48 -9.97
CA ASP A 137 -6.68 5.05 -10.20
C ASP A 137 -5.27 4.58 -9.77
N ASN A 138 -4.73 5.18 -8.70
CA ASN A 138 -3.38 4.93 -8.23
C ASN A 138 -3.42 4.14 -6.91
N PRO A 139 -3.12 2.83 -6.91
CA PRO A 139 -3.25 1.95 -5.74
C PRO A 139 -2.49 2.39 -4.47
N ILE A 140 -1.44 3.18 -4.62
CA ILE A 140 -0.62 3.67 -3.50
C ILE A 140 -1.05 5.06 -3.01
N CYS A 141 -2.10 5.65 -3.61
CA CYS A 141 -2.64 6.94 -3.19
C CYS A 141 -3.44 6.82 -1.88
N VAL A 142 -3.19 7.72 -0.94
CA VAL A 142 -3.84 7.79 0.39
C VAL A 142 -4.53 9.14 0.64
N LYS A 143 -4.77 9.92 -0.42
CA LYS A 143 -5.39 11.24 -0.34
C LYS A 143 -6.90 11.12 -0.13
N ALA A 144 -7.33 11.02 1.12
CA ALA A 144 -8.73 11.15 1.51
C ALA A 144 -9.01 12.58 1.96
N ASN A 145 -10.16 13.12 1.58
CA ASN A 145 -10.64 14.41 2.05
C ASN A 145 -12.18 14.40 2.03
N PRO A 146 -12.87 14.99 3.02
CA PRO A 146 -14.32 15.16 2.96
C PRO A 146 -14.79 15.93 1.73
N ASP A 147 -14.01 16.88 1.22
CA ASP A 147 -14.29 17.61 -0.01
C ASP A 147 -14.03 16.72 -1.25
N PRO A 148 -15.07 16.37 -2.04
CA PRO A 148 -14.97 15.59 -3.28
C PRO A 148 -14.03 16.17 -4.33
N LYS A 149 -13.77 17.49 -4.30
CA LYS A 149 -12.86 18.15 -5.22
C LYS A 149 -11.38 18.02 -4.83
N VAL A 150 -11.11 17.66 -3.57
CA VAL A 150 -9.75 17.56 -3.03
C VAL A 150 -9.30 16.12 -2.86
N GLY A 151 -10.15 15.25 -2.31
CA GLY A 151 -9.82 13.85 -2.08
C GLY A 151 -9.66 13.09 -3.40
N HIS A 152 -8.94 11.96 -3.36
CA HIS A 152 -8.83 11.03 -4.47
C HIS A 152 -9.47 9.67 -4.16
N ILE A 153 -9.76 9.39 -2.87
CA ILE A 153 -10.34 8.13 -2.42
C ILE A 153 -11.63 8.35 -1.64
N TRP A 154 -12.63 7.50 -1.89
CA TRP A 154 -13.93 7.55 -1.20
C TRP A 154 -14.45 6.18 -0.79
N PRO A 155 -15.20 6.11 0.33
CA PRO A 155 -16.09 4.99 0.58
C PRO A 155 -17.15 4.93 -0.54
N SER A 156 -17.44 3.73 -1.00
CA SER A 156 -18.56 3.46 -1.90
C SER A 156 -19.07 2.05 -1.62
N THR A 157 -20.14 1.62 -2.27
CA THR A 157 -20.56 0.22 -2.23
C THR A 157 -19.90 -0.58 -3.35
N GLN A 158 -19.67 -1.88 -3.20
CA GLN A 158 -19.13 -2.70 -4.29
C GLN A 158 -20.06 -2.68 -5.51
N ARG A 159 -21.38 -2.58 -5.28
CA ARG A 159 -22.37 -2.41 -6.35
C ARG A 159 -22.15 -1.09 -7.08
N GLU A 160 -21.96 0.02 -6.36
CA GLU A 160 -21.60 1.32 -6.97
C GLU A 160 -20.24 1.26 -7.67
N ASN A 161 -19.25 0.59 -7.09
CA ASN A 161 -17.94 0.42 -7.72
C ASN A 161 -18.03 -0.35 -9.03
N LEU A 162 -18.81 -1.43 -9.06
CA LEU A 162 -19.01 -2.26 -10.24
C LEU A 162 -19.94 -1.57 -11.24
N ALA A 163 -20.97 -0.84 -10.80
CA ALA A 163 -21.86 -0.07 -11.65
C ALA A 163 -21.12 1.09 -12.32
N ARG A 164 -20.29 1.82 -11.56
CA ARG A 164 -19.32 2.75 -12.12
C ARG A 164 -18.36 1.98 -13.02
N GLY A 165 -17.82 0.83 -12.61
CA GLY A 165 -17.09 -0.14 -13.44
C GLY A 165 -17.70 -0.43 -14.81
N GLY A 166 -19.02 -0.62 -14.86
CA GLY A 166 -19.80 -0.91 -16.06
C GLY A 166 -20.10 0.34 -16.89
N GLN A 167 -20.44 1.46 -16.26
CA GLN A 167 -20.59 2.76 -16.91
C GLN A 167 -19.25 3.27 -17.47
N ARG A 168 -18.13 2.98 -16.78
CA ARG A 168 -16.72 3.25 -17.14
C ARG A 168 -16.30 2.55 -18.46
N LYS A 169 -16.93 1.42 -18.84
CA LYS A 169 -16.66 0.73 -20.12
C LYS A 169 -17.41 1.33 -21.31
N ARG A 170 -18.45 2.14 -21.06
CA ARG A 170 -19.39 2.61 -22.09
C ARG A 170 -19.27 4.10 -22.42
N VAL A 171 -18.67 4.91 -21.55
CA VAL A 171 -18.66 6.38 -21.70
C VAL A 171 -17.22 6.89 -21.76
N GLY A 172 -16.75 7.19 -22.97
CA GLY A 172 -15.54 7.98 -23.22
C GLY A 172 -15.85 9.49 -23.16
N GLY A 173 -16.40 9.98 -22.05
CA GLY A 173 -16.91 11.34 -21.91
C GLY A 173 -16.45 12.07 -20.64
N SER A 174 -16.42 13.41 -20.73
CA SER A 174 -15.83 14.43 -19.85
C SER A 174 -16.49 14.61 -18.47
N ASN A 175 -16.66 13.54 -17.70
CA ASN A 175 -17.07 13.67 -16.31
C ASN A 175 -15.84 13.74 -15.41
N TRP A 176 -15.75 14.74 -14.54
CA TRP A 176 -14.60 14.95 -13.63
C TRP A 176 -14.32 13.74 -12.70
N PHE A 177 -15.34 12.94 -12.42
CA PHE A 177 -15.29 11.68 -11.66
C PHE A 177 -14.96 10.44 -12.53
N ILE A 178 -14.77 10.62 -13.85
CA ILE A 178 -14.45 9.60 -14.84
C ILE A 178 -13.24 10.08 -15.67
N ARG A 179 -12.17 10.52 -15.00
CA ARG A 179 -10.91 10.79 -15.71
C ARG A 179 -10.31 9.45 -16.17
N ARG A 180 -9.79 9.48 -17.40
CA ARG A 180 -9.44 8.35 -18.30
C ARG A 180 -8.63 7.28 -17.56
N TRP A 181 -9.25 6.13 -17.30
CA TRP A 181 -8.70 5.09 -16.43
C TRP A 181 -7.49 4.37 -17.04
N SER A 182 -6.59 3.96 -16.14
CA SER A 182 -5.32 3.28 -16.43
C SER A 182 -5.57 1.91 -17.04
N LYS A 183 -5.12 1.66 -18.28
CA LYS A 183 -5.24 0.33 -18.93
C LYS A 183 -4.15 -0.65 -18.49
N LEU A 184 -3.49 -0.37 -17.37
CA LEU A 184 -2.33 -1.12 -16.90
C LEU A 184 -2.69 -2.53 -16.43
N SER A 185 -1.84 -3.47 -16.84
CA SER A 185 -1.77 -4.80 -16.27
C SER A 185 -1.47 -4.74 -14.76
N LYS A 186 -1.67 -5.87 -14.06
CA LYS A 186 -1.29 -5.99 -12.65
C LYS A 186 0.19 -5.67 -12.44
N HIS A 187 1.06 -6.19 -13.32
CA HIS A 187 2.50 -5.98 -13.24
C HIS A 187 2.87 -4.50 -13.37
N GLU A 188 2.29 -3.79 -14.35
CA GLU A 188 2.55 -2.35 -14.52
C GLU A 188 2.04 -1.51 -13.35
N ARG A 189 0.91 -1.88 -12.74
CA ARG A 189 0.42 -1.21 -11.50
C ARG A 189 1.35 -1.46 -10.31
N ASP A 190 1.82 -2.69 -10.17
CA ASP A 190 2.79 -3.09 -9.15
C ASP A 190 4.09 -2.29 -9.31
N GLU A 191 4.61 -2.21 -10.54
CA GLU A 191 5.83 -1.47 -10.86
C GLU A 191 5.65 0.04 -10.64
N ARG A 192 4.56 0.63 -11.14
CA ARG A 192 4.24 2.05 -10.89
C ARG A 192 4.21 2.38 -9.41
N SER A 193 3.59 1.53 -8.60
CA SER A 193 3.47 1.77 -7.16
C SER A 193 4.83 1.75 -6.47
N ARG A 194 5.73 0.86 -6.88
CA ARG A 194 7.11 0.78 -6.37
C ARG A 194 7.94 1.99 -6.78
N GLN A 195 7.83 2.41 -8.04
CA GLN A 195 8.55 3.58 -8.56
C GLN A 195 8.07 4.88 -7.92
N LEU A 196 6.76 5.07 -7.78
CA LEU A 196 6.20 6.24 -7.09
C LEU A 196 6.65 6.30 -5.64
N ARG A 197 6.66 5.16 -4.94
CA ARG A 197 7.21 5.08 -3.58
C ARG A 197 8.68 5.48 -3.55
N ALA A 198 9.49 4.98 -4.48
CA ALA A 198 10.91 5.31 -4.55
C ALA A 198 11.14 6.80 -4.86
N ALA A 199 10.33 7.39 -5.75
CA ALA A 199 10.42 8.80 -6.12
C ALA A 199 10.18 9.77 -4.96
N VAL A 200 9.47 9.34 -3.92
CA VAL A 200 9.05 10.21 -2.80
C VAL A 200 9.57 9.77 -1.43
N ILE A 201 10.42 8.73 -1.36
CA ILE A 201 10.90 8.16 -0.10
C ILE A 201 11.76 9.16 0.70
N ASP A 202 12.50 10.02 -0.01
CA ASP A 202 13.39 11.03 0.56
C ASP A 202 12.76 12.44 0.61
N GLY A 203 11.44 12.52 0.39
CA GLY A 203 10.71 13.78 0.26
C GLY A 203 10.06 13.94 -1.11
N TRP A 204 9.23 14.97 -1.25
CA TRP A 204 8.47 15.19 -2.48
C TRP A 204 9.34 15.85 -3.56
N ASP A 205 9.71 15.09 -4.59
CA ASP A 205 10.27 15.60 -5.84
C ASP A 205 9.21 15.50 -6.93
N GLU A 206 8.62 16.64 -7.29
CA GLU A 206 7.53 16.68 -8.27
C GLU A 206 7.96 16.23 -9.67
N ALA A 207 9.21 16.51 -10.06
CA ALA A 207 9.71 16.11 -11.38
C ALA A 207 9.82 14.58 -11.47
N ARG A 208 10.39 13.93 -10.44
CA ARG A 208 10.47 12.47 -10.36
C ARG A 208 9.09 11.81 -10.32
N VAL A 209 8.15 12.39 -9.59
CA VAL A 209 6.77 11.88 -9.55
C VAL A 209 6.11 11.98 -10.93
N ARG A 210 6.22 13.13 -11.60
CA ARG A 210 5.65 13.33 -12.94
C ARG A 210 6.28 12.39 -13.98
N GLU A 211 7.59 12.18 -13.91
CA GLU A 211 8.30 11.23 -14.79
C GLU A 211 7.74 9.81 -14.67
N VAL A 212 7.57 9.31 -13.43
CA VAL A 212 7.00 7.98 -13.21
C VAL A 212 5.58 7.87 -13.74
N LEU A 213 4.74 8.89 -13.53
CA LEU A 213 3.37 8.92 -14.02
C LEU A 213 3.32 8.93 -15.55
N LEU A 214 4.12 9.77 -16.20
CA LEU A 214 4.22 9.86 -17.66
C LEU A 214 4.71 8.56 -18.30
N ARG A 215 5.69 7.90 -17.70
CA ARG A 215 6.30 6.70 -18.28
C ARG A 215 5.34 5.53 -18.38
N ILE A 216 4.48 5.36 -17.36
CA ILE A 216 3.63 4.17 -17.27
C ILE A 216 2.20 4.49 -17.71
N ASP A 217 1.66 5.67 -17.38
CA ASP A 217 0.30 6.05 -17.74
C ASP A 217 0.17 7.54 -18.03
N PRO A 218 0.53 7.99 -19.25
CA PRO A 218 0.50 9.39 -19.64
C PRO A 218 -0.87 10.06 -19.42
N ALA A 219 -1.96 9.29 -19.56
CA ALA A 219 -3.33 9.78 -19.38
C ALA A 219 -3.64 10.17 -17.92
N GLN A 220 -2.80 9.78 -16.97
CA GLN A 220 -2.94 10.13 -15.57
C GLN A 220 -2.58 11.60 -15.30
N LEU A 221 -1.76 12.25 -16.13
CA LEU A 221 -1.50 13.69 -15.98
C LEU A 221 -2.74 14.54 -16.21
N ASP A 222 -3.60 14.13 -17.13
CA ASP A 222 -4.89 14.79 -17.37
C ASP A 222 -5.76 14.76 -16.10
N ALA A 223 -5.51 13.83 -15.18
CA ALA A 223 -6.22 13.77 -13.91
C ALA A 223 -5.80 14.84 -12.89
N PHE A 224 -4.70 15.57 -13.12
CA PHE A 224 -4.18 16.61 -12.22
C PHE A 224 -4.40 18.04 -12.74
N VAL A 225 -4.97 18.23 -13.93
CA VAL A 225 -5.33 19.56 -14.43
C VAL A 225 -6.56 20.08 -13.68
N PRO A 226 -6.57 21.31 -13.14
CA PRO A 226 -7.77 21.91 -12.54
C PRO A 226 -8.92 21.96 -13.55
N LEU A 227 -10.16 21.79 -13.09
CA LEU A 227 -11.33 22.07 -13.93
C LEU A 227 -11.46 23.60 -14.02
N HIS A 228 -11.42 24.14 -15.23
CA HIS A 228 -11.84 25.52 -15.49
C HIS A 228 -13.36 25.64 -15.41
#